data_AF-A0A9D0YI08-F1
#
_entry.id   AF-A0A9D0YI08-F1
#
_cell.length_a   1.000
_cell.length_b   1.000
_cell.length_c   1.000
_cell.angle_alpha   90.00
_cell.angle_beta   90.00
_cell.angle_gamma   90.00
#
_symmetry.space_group_name_H-M   'P 1'
#
loop_
_entity.id
_entity.type
_entity.pdbx_description
1 polymer ?
#
loop_
_entity_poly.entity_id
_entity_poly.type
_entity_poly.pdbx_seq_one_letter_code
_entity_poly.pdbx_strand_id
1 'polypeptide(L)'
;MAVRIGTYNTLAISKRTDFGVYLDADNLGEILLPKRYVPKNCDIGDSITVFLYLDSDDIPIATTEKPLVTLNESALLKVKDVNHYGAFLDWGLSKDLLVPFSEQQTSFLKITPR
;
A
#
# COMPACT_ATOMS: atom_id res chain seq x y z
N MET A 1 5.17 17.69 -9.66
CA MET A 1 3.93 16.88 -9.63
C MET A 1 3.69 16.50 -8.19
N ALA A 2 2.48 16.66 -7.65
CA ALA A 2 2.22 16.36 -6.24
C ALA A 2 2.28 14.86 -5.98
N VAL A 3 2.99 14.45 -4.93
CA VAL A 3 3.08 13.06 -4.50
C VAL A 3 1.76 12.65 -3.83
N ARG A 4 1.22 11.49 -4.21
CA ARG A 4 -0.11 11.04 -3.76
C ARG A 4 -0.10 9.59 -3.25
N ILE A 5 -0.83 9.37 -2.16
CA ILE A 5 -1.14 8.05 -1.62
C ILE A 5 -2.22 7.39 -2.48
N GLY A 6 -2.15 6.07 -2.63
CA GLY A 6 -3.05 5.28 -3.47
C GLY A 6 -2.69 5.29 -4.96
N THR A 7 -1.51 5.83 -5.33
CA THR A 7 -1.02 5.91 -6.70
C THR A 7 0.45 5.51 -6.80
N TYR A 8 0.93 5.28 -8.02
CA TYR A 8 2.36 5.15 -8.30
C TYR A 8 3.05 6.51 -8.35
N ASN A 9 4.24 6.59 -7.77
CA ASN A 9 5.07 7.79 -7.72
C ASN A 9 6.53 7.39 -8.01
N THR A 10 7.25 8.20 -8.79
CA THR A 10 8.68 8.00 -9.04
C THR A 10 9.45 8.93 -8.11
N LEU A 11 10.14 8.37 -7.12
CA LEU A 11 10.76 9.11 -6.02
C LEU A 11 12.26 8.79 -5.94
N ALA A 12 13.08 9.78 -5.60
CA ALA A 12 14.52 9.63 -5.45
C ALA A 12 14.89 9.06 -4.08
N ILE A 13 15.90 8.20 -4.02
CA ILE A 13 16.45 7.71 -2.75
C ILE A 13 17.22 8.85 -2.06
N SER A 14 16.76 9.26 -0.88
CA SER A 14 17.41 10.28 -0.04
C SER A 14 18.41 9.68 0.95
N LYS A 15 18.13 8.47 1.46
CA LYS A 15 18.92 7.83 2.53
C LYS A 15 18.84 6.32 2.49
N ARG A 16 19.94 5.65 2.86
CA ARG A 16 20.01 4.20 3.07
C ARG A 16 20.12 3.84 4.55
N THR A 17 19.48 2.74 4.94
CA THR A 17 19.48 2.17 6.30
C THR A 17 19.51 0.65 6.24
N ASP A 18 19.70 -0.01 7.38
CA ASP A 18 19.74 -1.47 7.45
C ASP A 18 18.42 -2.16 7.10
N PHE A 19 17.29 -1.45 7.26
CA PHE A 19 15.93 -1.97 7.07
C PHE A 19 15.23 -1.42 5.81
N GLY A 20 15.92 -0.61 5.00
CA GLY A 20 15.38 -0.12 3.72
C GLY A 20 16.02 1.19 3.26
N VAL A 21 15.34 1.87 2.36
CA VAL A 21 15.73 3.20 1.87
C VAL A 21 14.61 4.19 2.11
N TYR A 22 14.97 5.44 2.40
CA TYR A 22 14.00 6.53 2.41
C TYR A 22 13.97 7.17 1.03
N LEU A 23 12.75 7.51 0.61
CA LEU A 23 12.44 8.17 -0.65
C LEU A 23 11.95 9.58 -0.36
N ASP A 24 12.46 10.56 -1.10
CA ASP A 24 11.99 11.94 -1.04
C ASP A 24 10.61 12.03 -1.70
N ALA A 25 9.58 12.27 -0.88
CA ALA A 25 8.17 12.34 -1.26
C ALA A 25 7.63 13.78 -1.21
N ASP A 26 8.50 14.78 -1.33
CA ASP A 26 8.15 16.21 -1.42
C ASP A 26 7.19 16.62 -0.28
N ASN A 27 5.91 16.84 -0.60
CA ASN A 27 4.89 17.28 0.35
C ASN A 27 4.56 16.27 1.47
N LEU A 28 4.98 15.00 1.33
CA LEU A 28 4.81 13.97 2.35
C LEU A 28 6.09 13.71 3.18
N GLY A 29 7.17 14.45 2.93
CA GLY A 29 8.46 14.27 3.60
C GLY A 29 9.21 13.03 3.10
N GLU A 30 9.83 12.28 3.99
CA GLU A 30 10.54 11.04 3.64
C GLU A 30 9.67 9.81 3.89
N ILE A 31 9.55 8.93 2.89
CA ILE A 31 8.78 7.68 2.98
C ILE A 31 9.71 6.48 2.91
N LEU A 32 9.53 5.52 3.81
CA LEU A 32 10.31 4.29 3.81
C LEU A 32 9.86 3.34 2.69
N LEU A 33 10.83 2.85 1.90
CA LEU A 33 10.73 1.63 1.10
C LEU A 33 11.47 0.51 1.85
N PRO A 34 10.75 -0.44 2.46
CA PRO A 34 11.36 -1.55 3.19
C PRO A 34 12.33 -2.36 2.33
N LYS A 35 13.42 -2.86 2.94
CA LYS A 35 14.53 -3.57 2.28
C LYS A 35 14.08 -4.69 1.33
N ARG A 36 13.03 -5.43 1.70
CA ARG A 36 12.49 -6.54 0.89
C ARG A 36 11.92 -6.09 -0.47
N TYR A 37 11.61 -4.81 -0.62
CA TYR A 37 11.04 -4.20 -1.82
C TYR A 37 12.05 -3.34 -2.59
N VAL A 38 13.28 -3.19 -2.08
CA VAL A 38 14.32 -2.40 -2.75
C VAL A 38 14.86 -3.19 -3.94
N PRO A 39 14.82 -2.66 -5.18
CA PRO A 39 15.43 -3.32 -6.33
C PRO A 39 16.95 -3.49 -6.15
N LYS A 40 17.52 -4.45 -6.86
CA LYS A 40 18.98 -4.66 -6.84
C LYS A 40 19.67 -3.45 -7.48
N ASN A 41 20.83 -3.08 -6.93
CA ASN A 41 21.72 -2.06 -7.49
C ASN A 41 21.11 -0.64 -7.58
N CYS A 42 20.36 -0.19 -6.57
CA CYS A 42 19.87 1.21 -6.50
C CYS A 42 20.60 1.99 -5.42
N ASP A 43 21.30 3.07 -5.76
CA ASP A 43 22.06 3.95 -4.87
C ASP A 43 21.31 5.25 -4.50
N ILE A 44 21.86 6.00 -3.54
CA ILE A 44 21.33 7.33 -3.19
C ILE A 44 21.34 8.22 -4.43
N GLY A 45 20.23 8.93 -4.68
CA GLY A 45 20.02 9.73 -5.89
C GLY A 45 19.30 8.99 -7.02
N ASP A 46 19.28 7.65 -7.02
CA ASP A 46 18.48 6.90 -7.99
C ASP A 46 16.99 7.06 -7.72
N SER A 47 16.18 7.05 -8.79
CA SER A 47 14.72 7.14 -8.69
C SER A 47 14.07 5.77 -8.83
N ILE A 48 13.08 5.49 -7.97
CA ILE A 48 12.31 4.25 -7.98
C ILE A 48 10.83 4.59 -8.14
N THR A 49 10.16 3.91 -9.07
CA THR A 49 8.70 3.92 -9.15
C THR A 49 8.12 2.99 -8.09
N VAL A 50 7.38 3.55 -7.15
CA VAL A 50 6.76 2.85 -6.01
C VAL A 50 5.28 3.16 -5.93
N PHE A 51 4.51 2.22 -5.38
CA PHE A 51 3.14 2.49 -4.93
C PHE A 51 3.17 2.99 -3.49
N LEU A 52 2.47 4.08 -3.21
CA LEU A 52 2.35 4.65 -1.87
C LEU A 52 1.03 4.25 -1.24
N TYR A 53 1.06 3.72 -0.02
CA TYR A 53 -0.13 3.38 0.77
C TYR A 53 0.13 3.63 2.26
N LEU A 54 -0.87 3.36 3.10
CA LEU A 54 -0.74 3.46 4.56
C LEU A 54 -0.50 2.08 5.15
N ASP A 55 0.49 1.94 6.02
CA ASP A 55 0.71 0.73 6.80
C ASP A 55 -0.33 0.56 7.91
N SER A 56 -0.14 -0.41 8.81
CA SER A 56 -1.09 -0.73 9.88
C SER A 56 -1.22 0.36 10.95
N ASP A 57 -0.25 1.28 11.04
CA ASP A 57 -0.22 2.40 11.99
C ASP A 57 -0.64 3.73 11.32
N ASP A 58 -1.24 3.64 10.13
CA ASP A 58 -1.64 4.76 9.28
C ASP A 58 -0.47 5.67 8.88
N ILE A 59 0.73 5.10 8.76
CA ILE A 59 1.94 5.81 8.32
C ILE A 59 2.15 5.57 6.82
N PRO A 60 2.45 6.61 6.02
CA PRO A 60 2.80 6.45 4.62
C PRO A 60 4.00 5.52 4.42
N ILE A 61 3.85 4.54 3.55
CA ILE A 61 4.86 3.54 3.22
C ILE A 61 4.89 3.29 1.70
N ALA A 62 6.09 2.99 1.19
CA ALA A 62 6.31 2.66 -0.21
C ALA A 62 6.46 1.15 -0.43
N THR A 63 6.01 0.66 -1.58
CA THR A 63 6.28 -0.70 -2.04
C THR A 63 6.51 -0.75 -3.54
N THR A 64 7.29 -1.74 -4.00
CA THR A 64 7.43 -2.10 -5.42
C THR A 64 6.48 -3.24 -5.82
N GLU A 65 5.71 -3.78 -4.86
CA GLU A 65 4.59 -4.67 -5.14
C GLU A 65 3.49 -3.93 -5.90
N LYS A 66 2.70 -4.69 -6.66
CA LYS A 66 1.62 -4.16 -7.49
C LYS A 66 0.28 -4.49 -6.83
N PRO A 67 -0.47 -3.48 -6.34
CA PRO A 67 -1.83 -3.73 -5.89
C PRO A 67 -2.72 -4.16 -7.07
N LEU A 68 -3.82 -4.83 -6.75
CA LEU A 68 -4.84 -5.28 -7.70
C LEU A 68 -5.77 -4.14 -8.16
N VAL A 69 -5.77 -3.02 -7.43
CA VAL A 69 -6.59 -1.84 -7.72
C VAL A 69 -5.87 -0.59 -7.20
N THR A 70 -6.00 0.52 -7.92
CA THR A 70 -5.45 1.82 -7.52
C THR A 70 -6.55 2.87 -7.35
N LEU A 71 -6.17 4.08 -6.89
CA LEU A 71 -7.11 5.18 -6.69
C LEU A 71 -7.88 5.50 -7.99
N ASN A 72 -9.20 5.63 -7.88
CA ASN A 72 -10.15 5.85 -8.98
C ASN A 72 -10.37 4.66 -9.92
N GLU A 73 -9.93 3.46 -9.53
CA GLU A 73 -10.25 2.22 -10.24
C GLU A 73 -11.28 1.38 -9.46
N SER A 74 -11.78 0.33 -10.11
CA SER A 74 -12.68 -0.65 -9.51
C SER A 74 -12.22 -2.06 -9.87
N ALA A 75 -12.23 -2.95 -8.89
CA ALA A 75 -11.81 -4.33 -9.07
C ALA A 75 -12.65 -5.28 -8.21
N LEU A 76 -12.72 -6.55 -8.62
CA LEU A 76 -13.24 -7.64 -7.80
C LEU A 76 -12.10 -8.20 -6.95
N LEU A 77 -12.24 -8.07 -5.63
CA LEU A 77 -11.25 -8.51 -4.67
C LEU A 77 -11.78 -9.64 -3.78
N LYS A 78 -10.88 -10.49 -3.30
CA LYS A 78 -11.24 -11.60 -2.41
C LYS A 78 -11.38 -11.11 -0.98
N VAL A 79 -12.47 -11.46 -0.31
CA VAL A 79 -12.60 -11.28 1.15
C VAL A 79 -11.68 -12.27 1.86
N LYS A 80 -10.75 -11.75 2.66
CA LYS A 80 -9.83 -12.53 3.50
C LYS A 80 -10.37 -12.76 4.91
N ASP A 81 -10.99 -11.74 5.49
CA ASP A 81 -11.59 -11.83 6.83
C ASP A 81 -12.80 -10.89 6.97
N VAL A 82 -13.65 -11.19 7.94
CA VAL A 82 -14.75 -10.33 8.38
C VAL A 82 -14.77 -10.31 9.91
N ASN A 83 -14.67 -9.13 10.49
CA ASN A 83 -14.74 -8.91 11.94
C ASN A 83 -15.73 -7.78 12.28
N HIS A 84 -15.70 -7.28 13.51
CA HIS A 84 -16.65 -6.25 13.98
C HIS A 84 -16.45 -4.88 13.33
N TYR A 85 -15.32 -4.62 12.66
CA TYR A 85 -15.09 -3.37 11.92
C TYR A 85 -15.64 -3.42 10.49
N GLY A 86 -15.61 -4.59 9.85
CA GLY A 86 -16.00 -4.75 8.46
C GLY A 86 -15.35 -5.95 7.78
N ALA A 87 -15.29 -5.91 6.45
CA ALA A 87 -14.61 -6.92 5.65
C ALA A 87 -13.23 -6.44 5.22
N PHE A 88 -12.26 -7.35 5.24
CA PHE A 88 -10.89 -7.12 4.82
C PHE A 88 -10.66 -7.83 3.48
N LEU A 89 -10.30 -7.06 2.46
CA LEU A 89 -10.12 -7.51 1.09
C LEU A 89 -8.63 -7.65 0.75
N ASP A 90 -8.30 -8.76 0.11
CA ASP A 90 -7.00 -8.95 -0.53
C ASP A 90 -6.91 -8.08 -1.78
N TRP A 91 -6.04 -7.08 -1.73
CA TRP A 91 -5.72 -6.21 -2.86
C TRP A 91 -4.28 -6.37 -3.34
N GLY A 92 -3.61 -7.47 -2.97
CA GLY A 92 -2.27 -7.80 -3.47
C GLY A 92 -1.11 -7.15 -2.71
N LEU A 93 -1.37 -6.43 -1.60
CA LEU A 93 -0.34 -5.88 -0.72
C LEU A 93 -0.33 -6.59 0.64
N SER A 94 0.70 -6.30 1.44
CA SER A 94 0.87 -6.91 2.77
C SER A 94 -0.22 -6.54 3.79
N LYS A 95 -0.85 -5.37 3.65
CA LYS A 95 -2.02 -4.92 4.43
C LYS A 95 -3.28 -5.22 3.61
N ASP A 96 -4.37 -5.66 4.26
CA ASP A 96 -5.66 -5.83 3.59
C ASP A 96 -6.47 -4.51 3.56
N LEU A 97 -7.33 -4.33 2.54
CA LEU A 97 -8.23 -3.17 2.48
C LEU A 97 -9.46 -3.39 3.35
N LEU A 98 -9.72 -2.48 4.29
CA LEU A 98 -10.96 -2.47 5.05
C LEU A 98 -12.09 -1.85 4.23
N VAL A 99 -13.22 -2.56 4.13
CA VAL A 99 -14.52 -2.01 3.76
C VAL A 99 -15.40 -1.99 5.02
N PRO A 100 -15.58 -0.82 5.65
CA PRO A 100 -16.43 -0.68 6.83
C PRO A 100 -17.88 -1.07 6.54
N PHE A 101 -18.63 -1.55 7.53
CA PHE A 101 -20.03 -1.94 7.32
C PHE A 101 -20.92 -0.79 6.82
N SER A 102 -20.61 0.47 7.15
CA SER A 102 -21.34 1.64 6.65
C SER A 102 -21.24 1.82 5.13
N GLU A 103 -20.17 1.31 4.52
CA GLU A 103 -19.88 1.41 3.09
C GLU A 103 -20.30 0.14 2.32
N GLN A 104 -20.90 -0.84 2.99
CA GLN A 104 -21.35 -2.09 2.37
C GLN A 104 -22.82 -1.98 1.95
N GLN A 105 -23.11 -2.18 0.66
CA GLN A 105 -24.49 -2.25 0.19
C GLN A 105 -25.25 -3.49 0.69
N THR A 106 -24.53 -4.56 1.02
CA THR A 106 -25.10 -5.78 1.61
C THR A 106 -24.05 -6.39 2.53
N SER A 107 -24.48 -6.93 3.67
CA SER A 107 -23.56 -7.56 4.64
C SER A 107 -22.80 -8.72 3.99
N PHE A 108 -21.47 -8.71 4.06
CA PHE A 108 -20.68 -9.88 3.69
C PHE A 108 -20.99 -11.02 4.67
N LEU A 109 -21.66 -12.06 4.19
CA LEU A 109 -21.93 -13.26 4.98
C LEU A 109 -20.65 -14.09 5.09
N LYS A 110 -20.26 -14.50 6.30
CA LYS A 110 -19.29 -15.59 6.46
C LYS A 110 -19.91 -16.85 5.85
N ILE A 111 -19.43 -17.26 4.67
CA ILE A 111 -19.71 -18.61 4.17
C ILE A 111 -18.81 -19.54 5.00
N THR A 112 -19.30 -19.98 6.14
CA THR A 112 -18.66 -21.08 6.87
C THR A 112 -18.87 -22.34 6.03
N PRO A 113 -17.81 -23.01 5.53
CA PRO A 113 -18.00 -24.31 4.90
C PRO A 113 -18.61 -25.24 5.96
N ARG A 114 -19.76 -25.84 5.63
CA ARG A 114 -20.34 -26.95 6.39
C ARG A 114 -19.43 -28.18 6.28
#